data_AF-A0AA35CLA2-F1
#
_entry.id   AF-A0AA35CLA2-F1
#
_cell.length_a   1.000
_cell.length_b   1.000
_cell.length_c   1.000
_cell.angle_alpha   90.00
_cell.angle_beta   90.00
_cell.angle_gamma   90.00
#
_symmetry.space_group_name_H-M   'P 1'
#
loop_
_entity.id
_entity.type
_entity.pdbx_description
1 polymer ?
#
loop_
_entity_poly.entity_id
_entity_poly.type
_entity_poly.pdbx_seq_one_letter_code
_entity_poly.pdbx_strand_id
1 'polypeptide(L)'
;MKDGAKHGAEKPESPNPPARDWDRAVLKALHQAGAGFEAGLVPWEAVVDLWRAAGPEDRRALEQKLLEMLDLDYRNPHADFVPAEEGIPGLPAGMQPDDLLCLEAAAFAATHLGLPGVQDRLRALLREPRFHAVYPRLRRLHLELPSLLAGRTGEAGSG
;
A
#
# COMPACT_ATOMS: atom_id res chain seq x y z
N MET A 1 48.01 46.12 -6.46
CA MET A 1 47.34 45.36 -7.53
C MET A 1 47.43 43.90 -7.18
N LYS A 2 46.34 43.13 -7.40
CA LYS A 2 46.20 41.67 -7.24
C LYS A 2 46.05 41.19 -5.80
N ASP A 3 45.12 40.33 -5.39
CA ASP A 3 43.95 39.62 -5.95
C ASP A 3 43.13 39.24 -4.68
N GLY A 4 41.81 39.40 -4.58
CA GLY A 4 40.82 38.72 -5.40
C GLY A 4 40.35 37.37 -4.82
N ALA A 5 40.35 37.13 -3.50
CA ALA A 5 39.83 35.87 -2.93
C ALA A 5 38.32 35.96 -2.62
N LYS A 6 37.51 35.59 -3.61
CA LYS A 6 36.08 35.30 -3.45
C LYS A 6 35.91 34.08 -2.54
N HIS A 7 35.35 34.26 -1.35
CA HIS A 7 34.82 33.16 -0.56
C HIS A 7 33.55 32.66 -1.25
N GLY A 8 33.66 31.53 -1.94
CA GLY A 8 32.52 30.78 -2.42
C GLY A 8 31.71 30.31 -1.21
N ALA A 9 30.47 30.78 -1.12
CA ALA A 9 29.49 30.20 -0.22
C ALA A 9 29.22 28.77 -0.69
N GLU A 10 29.83 27.79 -0.03
CA GLU A 10 29.38 26.40 -0.09
C GLU A 10 27.94 26.40 0.42
N LYS A 11 26.99 26.24 -0.51
CA LYS A 11 25.60 25.93 -0.15
C LYS A 11 25.66 24.65 0.67
N PRO A 12 25.06 24.59 1.88
CA PRO A 12 24.90 23.32 2.57
C PRO A 12 24.07 22.42 1.65
N GLU A 13 24.70 21.34 1.20
CA GLU A 13 24.03 20.24 0.53
C GLU A 13 23.03 19.68 1.54
N SER A 14 21.74 20.07 1.39
CA SER A 14 20.67 19.55 2.23
C SER A 14 20.72 18.03 2.12
N PRO A 15 20.89 17.29 3.23
CA PRO A 15 20.82 15.84 3.18
C PRO A 15 19.43 15.48 2.68
N ASN A 16 19.35 14.82 1.52
CA ASN A 16 18.12 14.17 1.10
C ASN A 16 17.67 13.29 2.26
N PRO A 17 16.49 13.54 2.88
CA PRO A 17 16.02 12.68 3.95
C PRO A 17 15.90 11.26 3.37
N PRO A 18 16.23 10.21 4.14
CA PRO A 18 16.06 8.84 3.65
C PRO A 18 14.60 8.68 3.22
N ALA A 19 14.39 8.10 2.04
CA ALA A 19 13.06 7.79 1.55
C ALA A 19 12.28 7.10 2.67
N ARG A 20 11.10 7.66 2.99
CA ARG A 20 10.27 7.17 4.10
C ARG A 20 9.93 5.70 3.86
N ASP A 21 10.13 4.86 4.88
CA ASP A 21 9.84 3.42 4.85
C ASP A 21 8.32 3.19 4.86
N TRP A 22 7.70 3.29 3.68
CA TRP A 22 6.25 3.21 3.52
C TRP A 22 5.72 1.80 3.77
N ASP A 23 6.49 0.76 3.47
CA ASP A 23 6.13 -0.63 3.74
C ASP A 23 5.86 -0.83 5.24
N ARG A 24 6.74 -0.28 6.10
CA ARG A 24 6.55 -0.27 7.56
C ARG A 24 5.41 0.63 8.00
N ALA A 25 5.29 1.83 7.41
CA ALA A 25 4.30 2.81 7.83
C ALA A 25 2.86 2.32 7.57
N VAL A 26 2.62 1.72 6.40
CA VAL A 26 1.32 1.13 6.05
C VAL A 26 0.98 -0.03 6.98
N LEU A 27 1.88 -0.99 7.14
CA LEU A 27 1.64 -2.14 8.01
C LEU A 27 1.37 -1.71 9.46
N LYS A 28 2.15 -0.77 9.98
CA LYS A 28 1.94 -0.18 11.31
C LYS A 28 0.56 0.49 11.42
N ALA A 29 0.15 1.27 10.44
CA ALA A 29 -1.16 1.94 10.44
C ALA A 29 -2.30 0.91 10.49
N LEU A 30 -2.18 -0.18 9.72
CA LEU A 30 -3.16 -1.26 9.69
C LEU A 30 -3.24 -1.98 11.05
N HIS A 31 -2.09 -2.37 11.62
CA HIS A 31 -2.06 -3.02 12.94
C HIS A 31 -2.62 -2.12 14.05
N GLN A 32 -2.30 -0.82 14.02
CA GLN A 32 -2.84 0.15 14.98
C GLN A 32 -4.36 0.33 14.85
N ALA A 33 -4.91 0.15 13.64
CA ALA A 33 -6.34 0.15 13.39
C ALA A 33 -7.01 -1.21 13.66
N GLY A 34 -6.29 -2.17 14.24
CA GLY A 34 -6.82 -3.47 14.63
C GLY A 34 -6.80 -4.52 13.52
N ALA A 35 -6.03 -4.30 12.45
CA ALA A 35 -5.75 -5.36 11.50
C ALA A 35 -4.91 -6.45 12.19
N GLY A 36 -5.38 -7.69 12.14
CA GLY A 36 -4.64 -8.89 12.52
C GLY A 36 -5.17 -10.08 11.73
N PHE A 37 -4.47 -11.21 11.73
CA PHE A 37 -4.81 -12.39 10.90
C PHE A 37 -6.28 -12.84 11.02
N GLU A 38 -6.80 -12.85 12.24
CA GLU A 38 -8.17 -13.27 12.58
C GLU A 38 -9.25 -12.19 12.37
N ALA A 39 -8.85 -10.95 12.06
CA ALA A 39 -9.81 -9.87 11.91
C ALA A 39 -10.57 -10.02 10.58
N GLY A 40 -11.91 -10.13 10.63
CA GLY A 40 -12.76 -10.23 9.45
C GLY A 40 -12.84 -8.96 8.58
N LEU A 41 -12.15 -7.89 8.96
CA LEU A 41 -12.14 -6.61 8.27
C LEU A 41 -10.70 -6.14 8.00
N VAL A 42 -10.54 -5.37 6.91
CA VAL A 42 -9.29 -4.70 6.54
C VAL A 42 -9.49 -3.20 6.75
N PRO A 43 -8.83 -2.56 7.72
CA PRO A 43 -9.00 -1.14 8.05
C PRO A 43 -8.21 -0.25 7.09
N TRP A 44 -8.56 -0.29 5.80
CA TRP A 44 -7.87 0.46 4.74
C TRP A 44 -7.98 1.98 4.92
N GLU A 45 -8.97 2.47 5.66
CA GLU A 45 -9.15 3.88 6.00
C GLU A 45 -7.92 4.44 6.74
N ALA A 46 -7.23 3.62 7.54
CA ALA A 46 -6.00 4.02 8.23
C ALA A 46 -4.86 4.38 7.24
N VAL A 47 -4.85 3.76 6.06
CA VAL A 47 -3.89 4.06 4.98
C VAL A 47 -4.25 5.38 4.30
N VAL A 48 -5.55 5.67 4.16
CA VAL A 48 -6.02 6.97 3.66
C VAL A 48 -5.69 8.09 4.64
N ASP A 49 -5.84 7.87 5.94
CA ASP A 49 -5.48 8.85 6.96
C ASP A 49 -3.96 9.09 7.00
N LEU A 50 -3.15 8.03 6.79
CA LEU A 50 -1.71 8.16 6.59
C LEU A 50 -1.37 9.06 5.39
N TRP A 51 -2.08 8.90 4.27
CA TRP A 51 -1.93 9.75 3.08
C TRP A 51 -2.37 11.20 3.35
N ARG A 52 -3.49 11.41 4.06
CA ARG A 52 -3.98 12.75 4.42
C ARG A 52 -2.98 13.50 5.30
N ALA A 53 -2.33 12.80 6.23
CA ALA A 53 -1.33 13.38 7.12
C ALA A 53 0.02 13.64 6.44
N ALA A 54 0.29 13.01 5.29
CA ALA A 54 1.53 13.20 4.53
C ALA A 54 1.58 14.54 3.79
N GLY A 55 2.79 15.09 3.64
CA GLY A 55 3.06 16.23 2.76
C GLY A 55 2.99 15.84 1.27
N PRO A 56 3.01 16.81 0.33
CA PRO A 56 2.79 16.54 -1.09
C PRO A 56 3.77 15.54 -1.73
N GLU A 57 5.05 15.58 -1.37
CA GLU A 57 6.07 14.65 -1.88
C GLU A 57 5.88 13.25 -1.31
N ASP A 58 5.67 13.17 0.01
CA ASP A 58 5.36 11.93 0.73
C ASP A 58 4.09 11.25 0.20
N ARG A 59 3.06 12.03 -0.14
CA ARG A 59 1.82 11.51 -0.75
C ARG A 59 2.10 10.80 -2.06
N ARG A 60 2.87 11.42 -2.97
CA ARG A 60 3.22 10.80 -4.25
C ARG A 60 4.03 9.51 -4.06
N ALA A 61 4.96 9.50 -3.11
CA ALA A 61 5.73 8.31 -2.79
C ALA A 61 4.84 7.19 -2.21
N LEU A 62 3.91 7.52 -1.33
CA LEU A 62 2.93 6.57 -0.79
C LEU A 62 1.99 6.07 -1.90
N GLU A 63 1.50 6.92 -2.79
CA GLU A 63 0.65 6.52 -3.92
C GLU A 63 1.35 5.49 -4.82
N GLN A 64 2.63 5.72 -5.14
CA GLN A 64 3.44 4.76 -5.89
C GLN A 64 3.58 3.44 -5.13
N LYS A 65 3.85 3.50 -3.82
CA LYS A 65 3.94 2.32 -2.97
C LYS A 65 2.62 1.53 -2.91
N LEU A 66 1.48 2.21 -2.80
CA LEU A 66 0.17 1.55 -2.81
C LEU A 66 -0.07 0.81 -4.13
N LEU A 67 0.35 1.40 -5.25
CA LEU A 67 0.26 0.71 -6.52
C LEU A 67 1.20 -0.51 -6.56
N GLU A 68 2.43 -0.42 -6.06
CA GLU A 68 3.35 -1.56 -5.92
C GLU A 68 2.76 -2.71 -5.08
N MET A 69 2.07 -2.40 -4.00
CA MET A 69 1.38 -3.39 -3.14
C MET A 69 0.26 -4.16 -3.86
N LEU A 70 -0.20 -3.69 -5.03
CA LEU A 70 -1.14 -4.41 -5.90
C LEU A 70 -0.45 -5.45 -6.80
N ASP A 71 0.86 -5.65 -6.66
CA ASP A 71 1.57 -6.73 -7.33
C ASP A 71 1.53 -8.02 -6.48
N LEU A 72 1.31 -9.18 -7.10
CA LEU A 72 1.33 -10.47 -6.40
C LEU A 72 2.73 -10.92 -5.99
N ASP A 73 3.75 -10.31 -6.59
CA ASP A 73 5.14 -10.52 -6.21
C ASP A 73 5.61 -9.53 -5.14
N TYR A 74 4.76 -8.57 -4.73
CA TYR A 74 5.04 -7.71 -3.59
C TYR A 74 5.20 -8.54 -2.31
N ARG A 75 6.26 -8.25 -1.55
CA ARG A 75 6.54 -8.79 -0.22
C ARG A 75 6.91 -7.63 0.69
N ASN A 76 6.17 -7.47 1.77
CA ASN A 76 6.48 -6.47 2.78
C ASN A 76 7.69 -6.97 3.60
N PRO A 77 8.83 -6.26 3.59
CA PRO A 77 10.02 -6.68 4.33
C PRO A 77 9.84 -6.62 5.86
N HIS A 78 8.76 -6.01 6.34
CA HIS A 78 8.43 -5.91 7.77
C HIS A 78 7.25 -6.79 8.16
N ALA A 79 6.75 -7.64 7.25
CA ALA A 79 5.75 -8.64 7.58
C ALA A 79 6.26 -9.58 8.67
N ASP A 80 5.41 -9.91 9.62
CA ASP A 80 5.72 -10.96 10.58
C ASP A 80 5.78 -12.31 9.86
N PHE A 81 6.87 -13.04 10.07
CA PHE A 81 7.02 -14.37 9.49
C PHE A 81 6.09 -15.34 10.22
N VAL A 82 5.12 -15.88 9.49
CA VAL A 82 4.24 -16.95 9.96
C VAL A 82 4.71 -18.26 9.32
N PRO A 83 5.14 -19.26 10.12
CA PRO A 83 5.52 -20.57 9.60
C PRO A 83 4.40 -21.19 8.77
N ALA A 84 4.72 -21.92 7.69
CA ALA A 84 3.71 -22.48 6.78
C ALA A 84 2.69 -23.44 7.45
N GLU A 85 3.05 -24.04 8.60
CA GLU A 85 2.18 -24.89 9.40
C GLU A 85 1.08 -24.10 10.15
N GLU A 86 1.36 -22.83 10.46
CA GLU A 86 0.45 -21.87 11.11
C GLU A 86 -0.11 -20.84 10.12
N GLY A 87 0.48 -20.76 8.92
CA GLY A 87 0.12 -19.85 7.85
C GLY A 87 -1.06 -20.34 7.02
N ILE A 88 -1.44 -19.52 6.03
CA ILE A 88 -2.57 -19.83 5.15
C ILE A 88 -2.14 -20.89 4.12
N PRO A 89 -2.76 -22.09 4.11
CA PRO A 89 -2.42 -23.11 3.12
C PRO A 89 -2.76 -22.64 1.70
N GLY A 90 -1.80 -22.81 0.78
CA GLY A 90 -1.99 -22.52 -0.64
C GLY A 90 -1.63 -21.09 -1.07
N LEU A 91 -1.01 -20.27 -0.21
CA LEU A 91 -0.41 -19.02 -0.68
C LEU A 91 0.72 -19.29 -1.67
N PRO A 92 0.88 -18.44 -2.71
CA PRO A 92 2.06 -18.44 -3.55
C PRO A 92 3.33 -18.39 -2.70
N ALA A 93 4.34 -19.17 -3.10
CA ALA A 93 5.55 -19.38 -2.30
C ALA A 93 6.13 -18.06 -1.75
N GLY A 94 6.30 -18.02 -0.42
CA GLY A 94 6.90 -16.91 0.31
C GLY A 94 5.97 -15.74 0.64
N MET A 95 4.69 -15.76 0.26
CA MET A 95 3.73 -14.73 0.67
C MET A 95 3.29 -14.94 2.12
N GLN A 96 3.35 -13.88 2.93
CA GLN A 96 2.91 -13.83 4.32
C GLN A 96 1.46 -13.32 4.42
N PRO A 97 0.75 -13.59 5.53
CA PRO A 97 -0.57 -13.00 5.77
C PRO A 97 -0.59 -11.47 5.70
N ASP A 98 0.47 -10.81 6.17
CA ASP A 98 0.61 -9.35 6.13
C ASP A 98 0.77 -8.80 4.70
N ASP A 99 1.30 -9.61 3.77
CA ASP A 99 1.37 -9.23 2.36
C ASP A 99 -0.03 -9.16 1.76
N LEU A 100 -0.90 -10.12 2.09
CA LEU A 100 -2.30 -10.10 1.68
C LEU A 100 -3.06 -8.94 2.30
N LEU A 101 -2.81 -8.66 3.57
CA LEU A 101 -3.41 -7.52 4.27
C LEU A 101 -3.01 -6.20 3.58
N CYS A 102 -1.73 -6.06 3.22
CA CYS A 102 -1.22 -4.91 2.49
C CYS A 102 -1.85 -4.80 1.08
N LEU A 103 -1.96 -5.92 0.35
CA LEU A 103 -2.61 -5.96 -0.98
C LEU A 103 -4.08 -5.52 -0.89
N GLU A 104 -4.84 -6.06 0.05
CA GLU A 104 -6.24 -5.67 0.24
C GLU A 104 -6.38 -4.19 0.62
N ALA A 105 -5.61 -3.75 1.62
CA ALA A 105 -5.67 -2.37 2.08
C ALA A 105 -5.29 -1.39 0.95
N ALA A 106 -4.26 -1.72 0.17
CA ALA A 106 -3.84 -0.94 -0.98
C ALA A 106 -4.93 -0.87 -2.06
N ALA A 107 -5.64 -1.97 -2.33
CA ALA A 107 -6.70 -2.00 -3.34
C ALA A 107 -7.83 -1.02 -2.98
N PHE A 108 -8.30 -1.05 -1.73
CA PHE A 108 -9.33 -0.13 -1.25
C PHE A 108 -8.83 1.31 -1.17
N ALA A 109 -7.66 1.54 -0.56
CA ALA A 109 -7.10 2.89 -0.40
C ALA A 109 -6.79 3.54 -1.75
N ALA A 110 -6.15 2.84 -2.68
CA ALA A 110 -5.83 3.36 -4.01
C ALA A 110 -7.09 3.65 -4.84
N THR A 111 -8.14 2.82 -4.70
CA THR A 111 -9.42 3.07 -5.37
C THR A 111 -10.11 4.29 -4.76
N HIS A 112 -10.15 4.40 -3.43
CA HIS A 112 -10.74 5.53 -2.71
C HIS A 112 -10.05 6.86 -3.05
N LEU A 113 -8.71 6.85 -3.14
CA LEU A 113 -7.92 8.02 -3.51
C LEU A 113 -7.99 8.36 -5.01
N GLY A 114 -8.62 7.51 -5.83
CA GLY A 114 -8.74 7.71 -7.27
C GLY A 114 -7.40 7.63 -8.01
N LEU A 115 -6.48 6.75 -7.56
CA LEU A 115 -5.14 6.70 -8.12
C LEU A 115 -5.15 6.25 -9.58
N PRO A 116 -4.39 6.93 -10.47
CA PRO A 116 -4.33 6.54 -11.87
C PRO A 116 -3.75 5.12 -12.03
N GLY A 117 -4.37 4.33 -12.89
CA GLY A 117 -3.93 2.95 -13.19
C GLY A 117 -4.36 1.89 -12.16
N VAL A 118 -5.01 2.25 -11.04
CA VAL A 118 -5.51 1.29 -10.04
C VAL A 118 -6.45 0.27 -10.68
N GLN A 119 -7.37 0.74 -11.52
CA GLN A 119 -8.37 -0.11 -12.19
C GLN A 119 -7.73 -1.15 -13.11
N ASP A 120 -6.69 -0.76 -13.85
CA ASP A 120 -5.99 -1.67 -14.74
C ASP A 120 -5.17 -2.70 -13.97
N ARG A 121 -4.56 -2.31 -12.84
CA ARG A 121 -3.88 -3.25 -11.93
C ARG A 121 -4.85 -4.24 -11.30
N LEU A 122 -6.01 -3.80 -10.82
CA LEU A 122 -7.04 -4.70 -10.27
C LEU A 122 -7.58 -5.68 -11.33
N ARG A 123 -7.77 -5.22 -12.58
CA ARG A 123 -8.15 -6.10 -13.70
C ARG A 123 -7.04 -7.08 -14.07
N ALA A 124 -5.78 -6.66 -13.99
CA ALA A 124 -4.63 -7.53 -14.24
C ALA A 124 -4.53 -8.62 -13.17
N LEU A 125 -4.67 -8.25 -11.89
CA LEU A 125 -4.74 -9.20 -10.76
C LEU A 125 -5.83 -10.26 -10.98
N LEU A 126 -7.02 -9.86 -11.40
CA LEU A 126 -8.11 -10.81 -11.67
C LEU A 126 -7.83 -11.82 -12.78
N ARG A 127 -6.99 -11.44 -13.75
CA ARG A 127 -6.60 -12.30 -14.86
C ARG A 127 -5.45 -13.23 -14.51
N GLU A 128 -4.74 -12.96 -13.41
CA GLU A 128 -3.60 -13.75 -12.97
C GLU A 128 -4.08 -15.02 -12.25
N PRO A 129 -3.79 -16.24 -12.77
CA PRO A 129 -4.20 -17.48 -12.13
C PRO A 129 -3.69 -17.63 -10.70
N ARG A 130 -2.50 -17.12 -10.38
CA ARG A 130 -1.96 -17.11 -9.01
C ARG A 130 -2.84 -16.31 -8.04
N PHE A 131 -3.54 -15.29 -8.53
CA PHE A 131 -4.48 -14.53 -7.71
C PHE A 131 -5.63 -15.40 -7.22
N HIS A 132 -6.09 -16.35 -8.04
CA HIS A 132 -7.23 -17.21 -7.70
C HIS A 132 -6.91 -18.14 -6.52
N ALA A 133 -5.63 -18.44 -6.27
CA ALA A 133 -5.21 -19.17 -5.08
C ALA A 133 -5.34 -18.36 -3.79
N VAL A 134 -5.11 -17.04 -3.86
CA VAL A 134 -5.24 -16.14 -2.71
C VAL A 134 -6.62 -15.50 -2.59
N TYR A 135 -7.41 -15.47 -3.67
CA TYR A 135 -8.72 -14.83 -3.72
C TYR A 135 -9.68 -15.26 -2.60
N PRO A 136 -9.81 -16.55 -2.24
CA PRO A 136 -10.67 -16.98 -1.14
C PRO A 136 -10.15 -16.58 0.24
N ARG A 137 -8.91 -16.10 0.32
CA ARG A 137 -8.22 -15.73 1.56
C ARG A 137 -8.23 -14.22 1.79
N LEU A 138 -8.59 -13.45 0.77
CA LEU A 138 -8.88 -12.04 0.91
C LEU A 138 -10.13 -11.91 1.78
N ARG A 139 -10.16 -10.98 2.72
CA ARG A 139 -11.27 -10.82 3.68
C ARG A 139 -12.44 -10.08 3.07
N ARG A 140 -12.14 -9.01 2.35
CA ARG A 140 -13.14 -8.05 1.87
C ARG A 140 -13.00 -7.83 0.37
N LEU A 141 -11.78 -7.87 -0.15
CA LEU A 141 -11.54 -7.59 -1.56
C LEU A 141 -12.31 -8.56 -2.46
N HIS A 142 -12.39 -9.86 -2.13
CA HIS A 142 -13.13 -10.83 -2.94
C HIS A 142 -14.65 -10.57 -3.03
N LEU A 143 -15.24 -9.86 -2.06
CA LEU A 143 -16.66 -9.52 -2.03
C LEU A 143 -16.94 -8.20 -2.77
N GLU A 144 -16.03 -7.22 -2.63
CA GLU A 144 -16.27 -5.84 -3.07
C GLU A 144 -15.56 -5.49 -4.37
N LEU A 145 -14.71 -6.38 -4.91
CA LEU A 145 -14.01 -6.15 -6.17
C LEU A 145 -14.93 -5.76 -7.34
N PRO A 146 -16.13 -6.36 -7.52
CA PRO A 146 -17.06 -5.89 -8.56
C PRO A 146 -17.46 -4.43 -8.39
N SER A 147 -17.68 -3.98 -7.15
CA SER A 147 -18.03 -2.59 -6.83
C SER A 147 -16.85 -1.63 -7.05
N LEU A 148 -15.64 -2.04 -6.67
CA LEU A 148 -14.40 -1.28 -6.92
C LEU A 148 -14.15 -1.10 -8.42
N LEU A 149 -14.40 -2.14 -9.23
CA LEU A 149 -14.22 -2.11 -10.68
C LEU A 149 -15.31 -1.34 -11.43
N ALA A 150 -16.52 -1.27 -10.86
CA ALA A 150 -17.62 -0.49 -11.41
C ALA A 150 -17.46 1.03 -11.20
N GLY A 151 -16.42 1.47 -10.48
CA GLY A 151 -16.15 2.89 -10.23
C GLY A 151 -17.18 3.56 -9.32
N ARG A 152 -18.08 2.81 -8.68
CA ARG A 152 -19.02 3.34 -7.69
C ARG A 152 -18.42 3.23 -6.31
N THR A 153 -17.46 4.09 -6.00
CA THR A 153 -17.44 4.66 -4.64
C THR A 153 -18.72 5.49 -4.52
N GLY A 154 -19.66 5.00 -3.72
CA GLY A 154 -20.92 5.67 -3.47
C GLY A 154 -20.72 7.14 -3.11
N GLU A 155 -21.69 7.93 -3.54
CA GLU A 155 -21.88 9.31 -3.16
C GLU A 155 -21.60 9.54 -1.66
N ALA A 156 -20.67 10.45 -1.36
CA ALA A 156 -20.77 11.30 -0.19
C ALA A 156 -21.19 12.69 -0.68
N GLY A 157 -22.43 12.78 -1.16
CA GLY A 157 -23.19 14.02 -1.16
C GLY A 157 -23.86 14.17 0.21
N SER A 158 -23.41 15.14 0.99
CA SER A 158 -24.09 15.81 2.12
C SER A 158 -23.02 16.72 2.73
N GLY A 159 -23.12 18.04 2.81
CA GLY A 159 -24.13 19.05 2.51
C GLY A 159 -23.55 20.34 3.09
#